data_AF-A0A0F9L1Y2-F1
#
_entry.id   AF-A0A0F9L1Y2-F1
#
_cell.length_a   1.000
_cell.length_b   1.000
_cell.length_c   1.000
_cell.angle_alpha   90.00
_cell.angle_beta   90.00
_cell.angle_gamma   90.00
#
_symmetry.space_group_name_H-M   'P 1'
#
loop_
_entity.id
_entity.type
_entity.pdbx_description
1 polymer ?
#
loop_
_entity_poly.entity_id
_entity_poly.type
_entity_poly.pdbx_seq_one_letter_code
_entity_poly.pdbx_strand_id
1 'polypeptide(L)'
;MARNVPASKRGFGWDEANSRLGVYAAGVLVASFDGANTRLLFNDNDINLGDNDYIQWGDASGGDVSVRWNGSLLQFLPAVDDTGYISIGDGTTDMDLRVYLGGPAKYATFDVGNAYFQLDDVDLRLGDNDEIKFGDASGGDVTLKWDGGLLQMLPAVSDTGYFAIGNGTLDMDVRIYTSVGKYLDIDIGNDYLSLVNLSLYAPNLATSSAQAGIVYVNSNGYLIQSD
;
A
#
# COMPACT_ATOMS: atom_id res chain seq x y z
N MET A 1 -30.76 25.45 -42.06
CA MET A 1 -31.35 24.41 -42.94
C MET A 1 -30.45 23.19 -42.88
N ALA A 2 -30.81 22.17 -42.12
CA ALA A 2 -30.02 20.93 -42.08
C ALA A 2 -30.23 20.16 -43.39
N ARG A 3 -29.14 19.80 -44.07
CA ARG A 3 -29.22 18.92 -45.24
C ARG A 3 -29.43 17.50 -44.73
N ASN A 4 -30.53 16.88 -45.14
CA ASN A 4 -30.75 15.46 -44.96
C ASN A 4 -29.63 14.71 -45.72
N VAL A 5 -28.67 14.10 -45.01
CA VAL A 5 -27.52 13.42 -45.60
C VAL A 5 -27.96 11.98 -45.91
N PRO A 6 -28.07 11.57 -47.17
CA PRO A 6 -28.43 10.19 -47.50
C PRO A 6 -27.39 9.22 -46.92
N ALA A 7 -27.85 8.04 -46.49
CA ALA A 7 -27.10 6.99 -45.79
C ALA A 7 -25.77 6.53 -46.43
N SER A 8 -25.42 7.00 -47.63
CA SER A 8 -24.16 6.71 -48.32
C SER A 8 -23.02 7.69 -48.07
N LYS A 9 -23.20 8.75 -47.26
CA LYS A 9 -22.20 9.82 -47.15
C LYS A 9 -21.68 10.03 -45.73
N ARG A 10 -20.35 10.17 -45.65
CA ARG A 10 -19.66 10.75 -44.51
C ARG A 10 -20.05 12.24 -44.40
N GLY A 11 -20.35 12.75 -43.22
CA GLY A 11 -20.65 14.17 -43.07
C GLY A 11 -21.28 14.58 -41.74
N PHE A 12 -21.52 15.87 -41.60
CA PHE A 12 -22.25 16.46 -40.48
C PHE A 12 -23.74 16.55 -40.83
N GLY A 13 -24.62 16.23 -39.89
CA GLY A 13 -26.07 16.30 -40.08
C GLY A 13 -26.79 16.57 -38.76
N TRP A 14 -27.93 17.25 -38.83
CA TRP A 14 -28.83 17.37 -37.68
C TRP A 14 -29.72 16.14 -37.62
N ASP A 15 -29.74 15.46 -36.48
CA ASP A 15 -30.69 14.41 -36.15
C ASP A 15 -31.93 15.07 -35.56
N GLU A 16 -33.01 15.18 -36.36
CA GLU A 16 -34.27 15.76 -35.91
C GLU A 16 -34.96 14.93 -34.83
N ALA A 17 -34.83 13.60 -34.87
CA ALA A 17 -35.51 12.70 -33.94
C ALA A 17 -34.97 12.88 -32.51
N ASN A 18 -33.66 13.13 -32.38
CA ASN A 18 -33.01 13.30 -31.09
C ASN A 18 -32.61 14.75 -30.79
N SER A 19 -32.84 15.68 -31.71
CA SER A 19 -32.42 17.09 -31.63
C SER A 19 -30.92 17.28 -31.37
N ARG A 20 -30.07 16.63 -32.18
CA ARG A 20 -28.60 16.64 -32.01
C ARG A 20 -27.86 16.97 -33.30
N LEU A 21 -26.69 17.62 -33.19
CA LEU A 21 -25.75 17.73 -34.30
C LEU A 21 -24.85 16.49 -34.30
N GLY A 22 -24.86 15.72 -35.39
CA GLY A 22 -24.16 14.45 -35.52
C GLY A 22 -23.10 14.43 -36.60
N VAL A 23 -22.11 13.57 -36.41
CA VAL A 23 -21.15 13.11 -37.41
C VAL A 23 -21.55 11.71 -37.83
N TYR A 24 -21.68 11.50 -39.14
CA TYR A 24 -22.07 10.23 -39.72
C TYR A 24 -20.93 9.62 -40.52
N ALA A 25 -20.74 8.31 -40.38
CA ALA A 25 -19.85 7.51 -41.20
C ALA A 25 -20.63 6.32 -41.77
N ALA A 26 -20.64 6.17 -43.10
CA ALA A 26 -21.41 5.13 -43.79
C ALA A 26 -22.90 5.07 -43.38
N GLY A 27 -23.50 6.23 -43.12
CA GLY A 27 -24.91 6.33 -42.71
C GLY A 27 -25.19 6.05 -41.22
N VAL A 28 -24.16 5.73 -40.43
CA VAL A 28 -24.26 5.50 -38.99
C VAL A 28 -23.79 6.72 -38.23
N LEU A 29 -24.51 7.13 -37.18
CA LEU A 29 -24.12 8.20 -36.27
C LEU A 29 -22.96 7.73 -35.39
N VAL A 30 -21.78 8.34 -35.54
CA VAL A 30 -20.56 7.96 -34.82
C VAL A 30 -20.20 8.91 -33.68
N ALA A 31 -20.59 10.18 -33.79
CA ALA A 31 -20.47 11.15 -32.70
C ALA A 31 -21.61 12.17 -32.77
N SER A 32 -22.02 12.72 -31.63
CA SER A 32 -23.03 13.78 -31.60
C SER A 32 -22.84 14.74 -30.45
N PHE A 33 -23.17 16.01 -30.67
CA PHE A 33 -23.38 16.98 -29.61
C PHE A 33 -24.85 16.98 -29.20
N ASP A 34 -25.11 16.51 -27.99
CA ASP A 34 -26.41 16.62 -27.32
C ASP A 34 -26.51 17.97 -26.63
N GLY A 35 -27.13 18.94 -27.32
CA GLY A 35 -27.29 20.29 -26.79
C GLY A 35 -28.23 20.37 -25.58
N ALA A 36 -29.15 19.42 -25.42
CA ALA A 36 -30.08 19.42 -24.30
C ALA A 36 -29.38 19.04 -22.98
N ASN A 37 -28.40 18.14 -23.05
CA ASN A 37 -27.63 17.66 -21.89
C ASN A 37 -26.18 18.17 -21.88
N THR A 38 -25.84 19.11 -22.78
CA THR A 38 -24.50 19.70 -22.96
C THR A 38 -23.39 18.64 -23.02
N ARG A 39 -23.58 17.59 -23.82
CA ARG A 39 -22.71 16.41 -23.85
C ARG A 39 -22.20 16.11 -25.26
N LEU A 40 -20.91 15.85 -25.38
CA LEU A 40 -20.34 15.19 -26.56
C LEU A 40 -20.38 13.67 -26.37
N LEU A 41 -20.99 12.97 -27.33
CA LEU A 41 -21.15 11.52 -27.33
C LEU A 41 -20.35 10.91 -28.47
N PHE A 42 -19.63 9.82 -28.20
CA PHE A 42 -18.99 8.95 -29.19
C PHE A 42 -19.62 7.57 -29.04
N ASN A 43 -20.27 7.06 -30.10
CA ASN A 43 -21.06 5.82 -30.02
C ASN A 43 -20.24 4.66 -30.58
N ASP A 44 -19.75 3.76 -29.72
CA ASP A 44 -18.90 2.63 -30.11
C ASP A 44 -17.67 3.05 -30.95
N ASN A 45 -17.16 4.25 -30.68
CA ASN A 45 -15.97 4.78 -31.32
C ASN A 45 -14.88 5.01 -30.26
N ASP A 46 -13.69 4.51 -30.55
CA ASP A 46 -12.50 4.83 -29.76
C ASP A 46 -12.10 6.29 -29.97
N ILE A 47 -11.61 6.93 -28.91
CA ILE A 47 -10.97 8.24 -28.98
C ILE A 47 -9.46 8.00 -28.93
N ASN A 48 -8.76 8.31 -30.03
CA ASN A 48 -7.30 8.29 -30.05
C ASN A 48 -6.77 9.71 -29.84
N LEU A 49 -5.97 9.89 -28.80
CA LEU A 49 -5.27 11.12 -28.47
C LEU A 49 -3.78 10.88 -28.72
N GLY A 50 -3.17 11.69 -29.60
CA GLY A 50 -1.76 11.63 -29.92
C GLY A 50 -0.88 12.32 -28.86
N ASP A 51 0.40 12.47 -29.20
CA ASP A 51 1.35 13.12 -28.31
C ASP A 51 1.00 14.60 -28.10
N ASN A 52 1.02 15.04 -26.84
CA ASN A 52 0.67 16.40 -26.41
C ASN A 52 -0.80 16.78 -26.59
N ASP A 53 -1.70 15.79 -26.73
CA ASP A 53 -3.13 16.02 -26.55
C ASP A 53 -3.49 16.02 -25.06
N TYR A 54 -4.53 16.79 -24.71
CA TYR A 54 -4.98 16.99 -23.33
C TYR A 54 -6.48 16.75 -23.23
N ILE A 55 -6.90 16.05 -22.17
CA ILE A 55 -8.24 16.16 -21.62
C ILE A 55 -8.15 17.11 -20.41
N GLN A 56 -8.86 18.23 -20.45
CA GLN A 56 -8.85 19.24 -19.39
C GLN A 56 -10.25 19.34 -18.77
N TRP A 57 -10.28 19.47 -17.45
CA TRP A 57 -11.48 19.78 -16.68
C TRP A 57 -11.31 21.12 -15.96
N GLY A 58 -12.42 21.83 -15.75
CA GLY A 58 -12.41 23.18 -15.16
C GLY A 58 -12.44 24.29 -16.21
N ASP A 59 -12.71 25.52 -15.77
CA ASP A 59 -12.79 26.72 -16.61
C ASP A 59 -11.62 27.70 -16.39
N ALA A 60 -10.70 27.37 -15.48
CA ALA A 60 -9.44 28.08 -15.34
C ALA A 60 -8.56 27.98 -16.59
N SER A 61 -7.79 29.03 -16.89
CA SER A 61 -6.83 29.05 -17.99
C SER A 61 -5.72 28.00 -17.74
N GLY A 62 -5.78 26.88 -18.46
CA GLY A 62 -4.91 25.72 -18.28
C GLY A 62 -5.61 24.47 -17.71
N GLY A 63 -6.88 24.60 -17.32
CA GLY A 63 -7.65 23.58 -16.63
C GLY A 63 -7.32 23.51 -15.14
N ASP A 64 -8.28 23.07 -14.31
CA ASP A 64 -8.05 22.78 -12.90
C ASP A 64 -7.29 21.44 -12.74
N VAL A 65 -7.62 20.46 -13.60
CA VAL A 65 -6.95 19.17 -13.71
C VAL A 65 -6.82 18.79 -15.18
N SER A 66 -5.70 18.17 -15.55
CA SER A 66 -5.51 17.62 -16.89
C SER A 66 -5.01 16.16 -16.87
N VAL A 67 -5.44 15.41 -17.89
CA VAL A 67 -4.86 14.11 -18.25
C VAL A 67 -4.17 14.26 -19.60
N ARG A 68 -2.88 13.88 -19.64
CA ARG A 68 -2.06 14.01 -20.85
C ARG A 68 -1.06 12.88 -21.01
N TRP A 69 -0.73 12.59 -22.26
CA TRP A 69 0.45 11.81 -22.62
C TRP A 69 1.60 12.75 -22.99
N ASN A 70 2.73 12.63 -22.29
CA ASN A 70 3.90 13.51 -22.50
C ASN A 70 4.97 12.91 -23.41
N GLY A 71 4.64 11.85 -24.17
CA GLY A 71 5.59 11.07 -24.96
C GLY A 71 6.21 9.88 -24.24
N SER A 72 6.11 9.82 -22.91
CA SER A 72 6.67 8.74 -22.08
C SER A 72 5.73 8.20 -21.00
N LEU A 73 4.89 9.07 -20.42
CA LEU A 73 4.04 8.78 -19.29
C LEU A 73 2.64 9.37 -19.50
N LEU A 74 1.62 8.64 -19.05
CA LEU A 74 0.29 9.20 -18.82
C LEU A 74 0.31 9.91 -17.46
N GLN A 75 -0.06 11.19 -17.45
CA GLN A 75 0.00 12.03 -16.25
C GLN A 75 -1.39 12.55 -15.89
N PHE A 76 -1.67 12.60 -14.58
CA PHE A 76 -2.80 13.31 -13.98
C PHE A 76 -2.20 14.51 -13.24
N LEU A 77 -2.50 15.73 -13.68
CA LEU A 77 -1.83 16.93 -13.20
C LEU A 77 -2.86 17.94 -12.65
N PRO A 78 -2.88 18.19 -11.34
CA PRO A 78 -3.61 19.33 -10.78
C PRO A 78 -2.89 20.64 -11.12
N ALA A 79 -3.64 21.74 -11.18
CA ALA A 79 -3.10 23.07 -11.49
C ALA A 79 -2.33 23.72 -10.33
N VAL A 80 -2.54 23.25 -9.09
CA VAL A 80 -1.93 23.77 -7.87
C VAL A 80 -1.42 22.61 -7.03
N ASP A 81 -0.19 22.76 -6.52
CA ASP A 81 0.43 21.77 -5.64
C ASP A 81 -0.39 21.55 -4.36
N ASP A 82 -0.31 20.33 -3.83
CA ASP A 82 -0.93 19.90 -2.57
C ASP A 82 -2.44 20.20 -2.43
N THR A 83 -3.14 20.35 -3.56
CA THR A 83 -4.58 20.65 -3.59
C THR A 83 -5.35 19.58 -4.35
N GLY A 84 -6.36 18.99 -3.71
CA GLY A 84 -7.25 17.99 -4.29
C GLY A 84 -6.86 16.54 -3.99
N TYR A 85 -7.61 15.61 -4.59
CA TYR A 85 -7.38 14.17 -4.47
C TYR A 85 -7.97 13.46 -5.70
N ILE A 86 -7.38 12.33 -6.09
CA ILE A 86 -8.04 11.37 -6.99
C ILE A 86 -8.87 10.45 -6.12
N SER A 87 -10.19 10.59 -6.17
CA SER A 87 -11.11 9.67 -5.48
C SER A 87 -11.46 8.49 -6.37
N ILE A 88 -11.33 7.28 -5.84
CA ILE A 88 -11.80 6.05 -6.46
C ILE A 88 -12.95 5.53 -5.60
N GLY A 89 -14.15 6.05 -5.86
CA GLY A 89 -15.34 5.83 -5.02
C GLY A 89 -15.86 7.10 -4.33
N ASP A 90 -16.94 6.95 -3.55
CA ASP A 90 -17.64 8.04 -2.85
C ASP A 90 -17.83 7.81 -1.33
N GLY A 91 -17.15 6.79 -0.78
CA GLY A 91 -17.26 6.38 0.62
C GLY A 91 -18.46 5.47 0.92
N THR A 92 -19.29 5.17 -0.08
CA THR A 92 -20.36 4.15 0.00
C THR A 92 -20.28 3.13 -1.14
N THR A 93 -19.81 3.59 -2.30
CA THR A 93 -19.49 2.79 -3.47
C THR A 93 -18.02 3.00 -3.79
N ASP A 94 -17.29 1.90 -3.95
CA ASP A 94 -15.85 1.91 -4.14
C ASP A 94 -15.42 0.92 -5.22
N MET A 95 -14.15 1.03 -5.60
CA MET A 95 -13.48 0.09 -6.47
C MET A 95 -12.09 -0.17 -5.91
N ASP A 96 -11.64 -1.41 -5.98
CA ASP A 96 -10.26 -1.76 -5.65
C ASP A 96 -9.30 -1.18 -6.69
N LEU A 97 -8.13 -0.72 -6.23
CA LEU A 97 -7.03 -0.33 -7.11
C LEU A 97 -5.95 -1.40 -7.06
N ARG A 98 -5.69 -2.05 -8.21
CA ARG A 98 -4.62 -3.05 -8.36
C ARG A 98 -3.57 -2.58 -9.36
N VAL A 99 -2.30 -2.68 -8.96
CA VAL A 99 -1.14 -2.34 -9.78
C VAL A 99 -0.28 -3.58 -10.01
N TYR A 100 -0.15 -4.03 -11.25
CA TYR A 100 0.68 -5.18 -11.63
C TYR A 100 2.13 -4.75 -11.85
N LEU A 101 3.06 -5.46 -11.20
CA LEU A 101 4.48 -5.09 -11.08
C LEU A 101 5.39 -6.10 -11.80
N GLY A 102 5.02 -6.47 -13.03
CA GLY A 102 5.82 -7.37 -13.88
C GLY A 102 5.29 -8.81 -13.98
N GLY A 103 4.03 -9.06 -13.60
CA GLY A 103 3.36 -10.32 -13.85
C GLY A 103 1.97 -10.37 -13.20
N PRO A 104 1.09 -11.31 -13.60
CA PRO A 104 -0.27 -11.40 -13.07
C PRO A 104 -0.34 -11.84 -11.60
N ALA A 105 0.71 -12.48 -11.08
CA ALA A 105 0.81 -12.86 -9.67
C ALA A 105 1.57 -11.83 -8.81
N LYS A 106 2.12 -10.77 -9.43
CA LYS A 106 2.94 -9.76 -8.75
C LYS A 106 2.21 -8.44 -8.76
N TYR A 107 1.56 -8.09 -7.66
CA TYR A 107 0.78 -6.86 -7.60
C TYR A 107 0.71 -6.26 -6.20
N ALA A 108 0.39 -4.97 -6.17
CA ALA A 108 -0.07 -4.26 -4.98
C ALA A 108 -1.56 -3.94 -5.14
N THR A 109 -2.36 -4.14 -4.10
CA THR A 109 -3.80 -3.81 -4.12
C THR A 109 -4.16 -2.92 -2.94
N PHE A 110 -4.88 -1.84 -3.22
CA PHE A 110 -5.72 -1.15 -2.25
C PHE A 110 -7.10 -1.79 -2.33
N ASP A 111 -7.37 -2.72 -1.41
CA ASP A 111 -8.66 -3.39 -1.29
C ASP A 111 -9.54 -2.51 -0.40
N VAL A 112 -10.41 -1.74 -1.05
CA VAL A 112 -11.21 -0.72 -0.36
C VAL A 112 -12.34 -1.41 0.40
N GLY A 113 -12.93 -2.45 -0.19
CA GLY A 113 -14.03 -3.21 0.42
C GLY A 113 -13.66 -3.90 1.73
N ASN A 114 -12.42 -4.36 1.86
CA ASN A 114 -11.91 -4.98 3.09
C ASN A 114 -10.97 -4.07 3.92
N ALA A 115 -10.76 -2.83 3.49
CA ALA A 115 -9.96 -1.81 4.16
C ALA A 115 -8.50 -2.23 4.47
N TYR A 116 -7.80 -2.82 3.50
CA TYR A 116 -6.37 -3.13 3.65
C TYR A 116 -5.54 -2.83 2.41
N PHE A 117 -4.23 -2.70 2.64
CA PHE A 117 -3.22 -2.67 1.59
C PHE A 117 -2.46 -4.00 1.56
N GLN A 118 -2.35 -4.61 0.38
CA GLN A 118 -1.71 -5.91 0.20
C GLN A 118 -0.60 -5.85 -0.84
N LEU A 119 0.49 -6.56 -0.56
CA LEU A 119 1.59 -6.85 -1.48
C LEU A 119 1.64 -8.36 -1.70
N ASP A 120 1.40 -8.80 -2.94
CA ASP A 120 1.43 -10.23 -3.31
C ASP A 120 2.63 -10.50 -4.22
N ASP A 121 3.53 -11.39 -3.76
CA ASP A 121 4.82 -11.72 -4.40
C ASP A 121 5.66 -10.48 -4.76
N VAL A 122 5.56 -9.43 -3.92
CA VAL A 122 6.31 -8.17 -4.02
C VAL A 122 6.91 -7.80 -2.66
N ASP A 123 8.18 -7.40 -2.67
CA ASP A 123 8.87 -6.91 -1.47
C ASP A 123 8.49 -5.46 -1.15
N LEU A 124 8.25 -5.14 0.13
CA LEU A 124 8.33 -3.76 0.62
C LEU A 124 9.80 -3.42 0.92
N ARG A 125 10.36 -2.45 0.19
CA ARG A 125 11.70 -1.92 0.46
C ARG A 125 11.59 -0.49 0.96
N LEU A 126 12.19 -0.25 2.11
CA LEU A 126 12.32 1.05 2.75
C LEU A 126 13.77 1.51 2.61
N GLY A 127 13.97 2.75 2.16
CA GLY A 127 15.26 3.40 2.06
C GLY A 127 15.72 3.98 3.39
N ASP A 128 16.78 4.79 3.34
CA ASP A 128 17.34 5.42 4.54
C ASP A 128 16.38 6.47 5.11
N ASN A 129 16.20 6.46 6.43
CA ASN A 129 15.30 7.33 7.21
C ASN A 129 13.80 7.06 7.03
N ASP A 130 13.42 5.95 6.40
CA ASP A 130 12.03 5.53 6.34
C ASP A 130 11.59 4.85 7.65
N GLU A 131 10.31 5.01 7.99
CA GLU A 131 9.70 4.53 9.23
C GLU A 131 8.36 3.84 8.93
N ILE A 132 8.09 2.69 9.58
CA ILE A 132 6.73 2.13 9.67
C ILE A 132 6.15 2.54 11.02
N LYS A 133 5.03 3.27 11.00
CA LYS A 133 4.34 3.79 12.19
C LYS A 133 3.04 3.05 12.42
N PHE A 134 2.82 2.64 13.67
CA PHE A 134 1.59 2.01 14.13
C PHE A 134 0.86 2.97 15.05
N GLY A 135 -0.48 3.05 14.95
CA GLY A 135 -1.30 3.95 15.78
C GLY A 135 -1.57 5.31 15.14
N ASP A 136 -2.42 6.11 15.80
CA ASP A 136 -2.92 7.40 15.32
C ASP A 136 -2.33 8.61 16.06
N ALA A 137 -1.48 8.39 17.07
CA ALA A 137 -0.75 9.46 17.73
C ALA A 137 0.22 10.18 16.77
N SER A 138 0.47 11.46 17.01
CA SER A 138 1.46 12.23 16.25
C SER A 138 2.85 11.63 16.44
N GLY A 139 3.36 10.96 15.40
CA GLY A 139 4.63 10.21 15.43
C GLY A 139 4.46 8.68 15.49
N GLY A 140 3.23 8.17 15.59
CA GLY A 140 2.90 6.76 15.84
C GLY A 140 2.98 6.40 17.32
N ASP A 141 2.19 5.42 17.76
CA ASP A 141 2.29 4.79 19.08
C ASP A 141 3.56 3.93 19.19
N VAL A 142 3.89 3.22 18.09
CA VAL A 142 5.11 2.42 17.93
C VAL A 142 5.67 2.65 16.54
N THR A 143 7.00 2.79 16.45
CA THR A 143 7.71 2.98 15.18
C THR A 143 8.77 1.91 14.98
N LEU A 144 8.76 1.26 13.81
CA LEU A 144 9.85 0.40 13.31
C LEU A 144 10.69 1.18 12.30
N LYS A 145 11.99 1.32 12.56
CA LYS A 145 12.88 2.14 11.73
C LYS A 145 14.33 1.68 11.71
N TRP A 146 15.05 2.08 10.67
CA TRP A 146 16.51 1.99 10.60
C TRP A 146 17.13 3.33 11.03
N ASP A 147 18.04 3.31 12.02
CA ASP A 147 18.68 4.53 12.54
C ASP A 147 20.06 4.83 11.92
N GLY A 148 20.47 4.06 10.90
CA GLY A 148 21.80 4.13 10.31
C GLY A 148 22.79 3.09 10.85
N GLY A 149 22.44 2.34 11.90
CA GLY A 149 23.24 1.23 12.41
C GLY A 149 22.44 0.04 12.95
N LEU A 150 21.23 0.27 13.45
CA LEU A 150 20.36 -0.72 14.07
C LEU A 150 18.93 -0.58 13.56
N LEU A 151 18.24 -1.73 13.47
CA LEU A 151 16.79 -1.76 13.37
C LEU A 151 16.21 -1.56 14.77
N GLN A 152 15.38 -0.54 14.91
CA GLN A 152 14.78 -0.15 16.19
C GLN A 152 13.26 -0.29 16.14
N MET A 153 12.68 -0.76 17.24
CA MET A 153 11.25 -0.68 17.52
C MET A 153 11.07 0.17 18.77
N LEU A 154 10.49 1.36 18.62
CA LEU A 154 10.44 2.38 19.67
C LEU A 154 8.99 2.73 20.00
N PRO A 155 8.59 2.72 21.29
CA PRO A 155 7.31 3.29 21.72
C PRO A 155 7.38 4.83 21.71
N ALA A 156 6.22 5.46 21.58
CA ALA A 156 6.08 6.92 21.59
C ALA A 156 6.44 7.57 22.94
N VAL A 157 6.23 6.85 24.04
CA VAL A 157 6.44 7.35 25.41
C VAL A 157 7.31 6.37 26.21
N SER A 158 8.29 6.90 26.95
CA SER A 158 9.16 6.11 27.83
C SER A 158 8.35 5.24 28.77
N ASP A 159 8.81 4.01 28.98
CA ASP A 159 8.29 3.07 29.98
C ASP A 159 6.80 2.71 29.84
N THR A 160 6.20 2.92 28.66
CA THR A 160 4.81 2.54 28.37
C THR A 160 4.67 1.39 27.37
N GLY A 161 5.72 1.11 26.59
CA GLY A 161 5.74 0.02 25.62
C GLY A 161 6.25 -1.29 26.21
N TYR A 162 5.65 -2.40 25.79
CA TYR A 162 6.21 -3.74 25.95
C TYR A 162 6.17 -4.46 24.60
N PHE A 163 7.17 -5.29 24.33
CA PHE A 163 7.14 -6.22 23.20
C PHE A 163 6.51 -7.53 23.66
N ALA A 164 5.23 -7.72 23.37
CA ALA A 164 4.56 -8.99 23.62
C ALA A 164 4.69 -9.92 22.43
N ILE A 165 4.94 -11.20 22.73
CA ILE A 165 5.05 -12.28 21.76
C ILE A 165 4.00 -13.30 22.18
N GLY A 166 2.90 -13.36 21.41
CA GLY A 166 1.69 -14.07 21.80
C GLY A 166 0.62 -13.17 22.46
N ASN A 167 -0.42 -13.79 22.99
CA ASN A 167 -1.59 -13.11 23.58
C ASN A 167 -2.05 -13.71 24.92
N GLY A 168 -1.19 -14.47 25.59
CA GLY A 168 -1.51 -15.18 26.84
C GLY A 168 -2.36 -16.45 26.66
N THR A 169 -2.72 -16.79 25.42
CA THR A 169 -3.39 -18.06 25.05
C THR A 169 -2.63 -18.80 23.95
N LEU A 170 -2.13 -18.03 22.99
CA LEU A 170 -1.20 -18.45 21.96
C LEU A 170 0.13 -17.76 22.24
N ASP A 171 1.22 -18.49 22.07
CA ASP A 171 2.60 -18.04 22.24
C ASP A 171 3.39 -18.24 20.94
N MET A 172 4.58 -17.65 20.91
CA MET A 172 5.58 -17.97 19.91
C MET A 172 6.94 -18.08 20.60
N ASP A 173 7.72 -19.07 20.23
CA ASP A 173 9.10 -19.18 20.68
C ASP A 173 9.97 -18.11 20.04
N VAL A 174 10.95 -17.61 20.78
CA VAL A 174 11.92 -16.62 20.29
C VAL A 174 13.27 -17.25 20.14
N ARG A 175 13.78 -17.29 18.91
CA ARG A 175 15.15 -17.74 18.63
C ARG A 175 16.02 -16.59 18.14
N ILE A 176 17.09 -16.30 18.87
CA ILE A 176 18.08 -15.28 18.50
C ILE A 176 19.35 -15.98 18.06
N TYR A 177 19.60 -16.00 16.75
CA TYR A 177 20.83 -16.55 16.19
C TYR A 177 22.00 -15.58 16.37
N THR A 178 23.07 -16.05 17.01
CA THR A 178 24.33 -15.28 17.13
C THR A 178 25.34 -15.65 16.06
N SER A 179 25.24 -16.86 15.52
CA SER A 179 26.01 -17.38 14.39
C SER A 179 25.34 -18.64 13.84
N VAL A 180 25.85 -19.16 12.72
CA VAL A 180 25.40 -20.46 12.19
C VAL A 180 25.49 -21.53 13.30
N GLY A 181 24.36 -22.18 13.59
CA GLY A 181 24.27 -23.25 14.59
C GLY A 181 24.38 -22.82 16.06
N LYS A 182 24.34 -21.52 16.38
CA LYS A 182 24.34 -21.00 17.75
C LYS A 182 23.20 -20.01 17.95
N TYR A 183 22.42 -20.22 19.01
CA TYR A 183 21.28 -19.39 19.31
C TYR A 183 20.90 -19.39 20.79
N LEU A 184 20.26 -18.30 21.21
CA LEU A 184 19.43 -18.24 22.41
C LEU A 184 18.00 -18.63 22.00
N ASP A 185 17.37 -19.51 22.77
CA ASP A 185 15.97 -19.90 22.57
C ASP A 185 15.18 -19.55 23.82
N ILE A 186 14.08 -18.84 23.64
CA ILE A 186 13.07 -18.60 24.66
C ILE A 186 11.84 -19.37 24.19
N ASP A 187 11.64 -20.55 24.75
CA ASP A 187 10.46 -21.38 24.51
C ASP A 187 9.39 -20.93 25.51
N ILE A 188 8.46 -20.11 25.04
CA ILE A 188 7.48 -19.46 25.91
C ILE A 188 6.41 -20.48 26.31
N GLY A 189 6.04 -21.40 25.42
CA GLY A 189 4.97 -22.37 25.69
C GLY A 189 5.35 -23.47 26.68
N ASN A 190 6.64 -23.72 26.87
CA ASN A 190 7.16 -24.64 27.88
C ASN A 190 7.86 -23.93 29.06
N ASP A 191 7.70 -22.61 29.20
CA ASP A 191 8.33 -21.80 30.25
C ASP A 191 9.85 -22.01 30.37
N TYR A 192 10.57 -22.15 29.24
CA TYR A 192 11.97 -22.55 29.23
C TYR A 192 12.89 -21.57 28.50
N LEU A 193 14.05 -21.29 29.12
CA LEU A 193 15.14 -20.53 28.52
C LEU A 193 16.32 -21.47 28.25
N SER A 194 16.78 -21.54 27.00
CA SER A 194 17.86 -22.44 26.58
C SER A 194 19.01 -21.72 25.89
N LEU A 195 20.24 -22.16 26.18
CA LEU A 195 21.47 -21.70 25.54
C LEU A 195 22.11 -22.87 24.77
N VAL A 196 22.11 -22.81 23.45
CA VAL A 196 22.65 -23.90 22.62
C VAL A 196 24.00 -23.48 22.04
N ASN A 197 25.05 -24.19 22.43
CA ASN A 197 26.44 -23.91 22.04
C ASN A 197 26.91 -22.48 22.39
N LEU A 198 26.33 -21.92 23.45
CA LEU A 198 26.65 -20.61 24.03
C LEU A 198 27.09 -20.77 25.49
N SER A 199 28.00 -19.92 25.92
CA SER A 199 28.38 -19.81 27.33
C SER A 199 27.59 -18.68 27.98
N LEU A 200 26.99 -18.93 29.14
CA LEU A 200 26.44 -17.87 29.98
C LEU A 200 27.57 -17.18 30.74
N TYR A 201 27.80 -15.88 30.51
CA TYR A 201 28.72 -15.09 31.31
C TYR A 201 27.96 -14.38 32.44
N ALA A 202 28.19 -14.82 33.67
CA ALA A 202 27.52 -14.28 34.85
C ALA A 202 28.55 -13.87 35.94
N PRO A 203 29.24 -12.73 35.78
CA PRO A 203 30.39 -12.35 36.61
C PRO A 203 30.04 -12.01 38.07
N ASN A 204 28.76 -11.73 38.35
CA ASN A 204 28.27 -11.42 39.70
C ASN A 204 27.49 -12.59 40.32
N LEU A 205 27.50 -13.77 39.71
CA LEU A 205 26.97 -14.97 40.35
C LEU A 205 27.99 -15.46 41.39
N ALA A 206 27.58 -15.54 42.65
CA ALA A 206 28.38 -16.16 43.71
C ALA A 206 28.53 -17.65 43.38
N THR A 207 29.64 -18.04 42.75
CA THR A 207 29.89 -19.41 42.34
C THR A 207 30.27 -20.27 43.55
N SER A 208 29.31 -20.95 44.16
CA SER A 208 29.61 -22.25 44.78
C SER A 208 29.41 -23.32 43.71
N SER A 209 30.51 -23.64 43.02
CA SER A 209 30.71 -24.87 42.23
C SER A 209 29.58 -25.31 41.29
N ALA A 210 29.41 -24.66 40.14
CA ALA A 210 28.57 -25.21 39.07
C ALA A 210 29.32 -26.33 38.33
N GLN A 211 28.98 -27.59 38.63
CA GLN A 211 29.23 -28.71 37.72
C GLN A 211 28.25 -28.65 36.55
N ALA A 212 28.61 -29.27 35.42
CA ALA A 212 27.77 -29.35 34.23
C ALA A 212 26.39 -29.97 34.58
N GLY A 213 25.35 -29.15 34.59
CA GLY A 213 23.99 -29.54 34.94
C GLY A 213 22.98 -28.45 34.57
N ILE A 214 21.70 -28.82 34.53
CA ILE A 214 20.59 -27.87 34.33
C ILE A 214 20.55 -26.94 35.54
N VAL A 215 20.63 -25.64 35.28
CA VAL A 215 20.61 -24.61 36.31
C VAL A 215 19.15 -24.16 36.47
N TYR A 216 18.51 -24.53 37.58
CA TYR A 216 17.16 -24.05 37.90
C TYR A 216 17.26 -22.73 38.66
N VAL A 217 16.50 -21.71 38.28
CA VAL A 217 16.34 -20.48 39.07
C VAL A 217 14.99 -20.57 39.79
N ASN A 218 14.97 -20.51 41.12
CA ASN A 218 13.72 -20.54 41.87
C ASN A 218 12.97 -19.20 41.80
N SER A 219 11.74 -19.16 42.32
CA SER A 219 10.88 -17.96 42.36
C SER A 219 11.49 -16.75 43.09
N ASN A 220 12.60 -16.94 43.81
CA ASN A 220 13.34 -15.91 44.53
C ASN A 220 14.66 -15.53 43.82
N GLY A 221 14.91 -16.03 42.62
CA GLY A 221 16.12 -15.73 41.84
C GLY A 221 17.37 -16.53 42.22
N TYR A 222 17.25 -17.56 43.06
CA TYR A 222 18.40 -18.39 43.47
C TYR A 222 18.56 -19.62 42.58
N LEU A 223 19.81 -19.96 42.27
CA LEU A 223 20.13 -21.21 41.61
C LEU A 223 19.87 -22.40 42.53
N ILE A 224 19.08 -23.36 42.07
CA ILE A 224 18.98 -24.70 42.65
C ILE A 224 19.73 -25.62 41.70
N GLN A 225 20.85 -26.15 42.18
CA GLN A 225 21.52 -27.28 41.54
C GLN A 225 20.70 -28.52 41.87
N SER A 226 20.20 -29.24 40.87
CA SER A 226 19.68 -30.59 41.11
C SER A 226 20.86 -31.56 41.16
N ASP A 227 21.02 -32.26 42.28
CA ASP A 227 21.91 -33.42 42.39
C ASP A 227 21.51 -34.54 41.42
#